data_AF-A0A955JDH3-F1
#
_entry.id   AF-A0A955JDH3-F1
#
_cell.length_a   1.000
_cell.length_b   1.000
_cell.length_c   1.000
_cell.angle_alpha   90.00
_cell.angle_beta   90.00
_cell.angle_gamma   90.00
#
_symmetry.space_group_name_H-M   'P 1'
#
loop_
_entity.id
_entity.type
_entity.pdbx_description
1 polymer ?
#
loop_
_entity_poly.entity_id
_entity_poly.type
_entity_poly.pdbx_seq_one_letter_code
_entity_poly.pdbx_strand_id
1 'polypeptide(L)'
;MGDAQLPTEAALPSTAGQVWWPNRLHLEVLHQHAPMSNPMSAEFNYAEKFKKLDLGALKKDLEALMTTSQDWWPADYGHYGPLFIRMAWHSAGTYRVEEGRGGASSGTQRFAPLNSWPDNVNLDKARRQLWPIKQKYGSKISSADLMIHAGNCALESMGFETFGFAGGRVDVWEPESDVYWGLESEWLADRRHAGTRVLENPLAATQMGLIYVNPEGPKGEPDPLAAARDIQETFGRMAMNDEETVALIDGGHTFGKAHGAGAPGKYVGREPEAAGLAIQGLGWMNSMGSGNAGDTITSGLEGAWTMTPVEWSHGYFDNLFGFEWELTKSPAGAHQWTPKDPTAQGTVPDAHDPSKFHAPMMF
;
A
#
# COMPACT_ATOMS: atom_id res chain seq x y z
N MET A 1 22.43 -26.28 -33.97
CA MET A 1 21.47 -25.16 -34.03
C MET A 1 20.44 -25.47 -32.97
N GLY A 2 20.52 -24.78 -31.83
CA GLY A 2 19.59 -25.02 -30.72
C GLY A 2 18.23 -24.45 -31.10
N ASP A 3 17.19 -25.23 -30.90
CA ASP A 3 15.81 -24.79 -31.01
C ASP A 3 15.59 -23.65 -30.01
N ALA A 4 15.58 -22.42 -30.53
CA ALA A 4 15.07 -21.28 -29.80
C ALA A 4 13.56 -21.50 -29.66
N GLN A 5 13.12 -21.97 -28.50
CA GLN A 5 11.72 -21.91 -28.11
C GLN A 5 11.27 -20.44 -28.18
N LEU A 6 10.43 -20.14 -29.16
CA LEU A 6 9.72 -18.87 -29.22
C LEU A 6 8.91 -18.72 -27.91
N PRO A 7 8.96 -17.57 -27.22
CA PRO A 7 8.12 -17.34 -26.05
C PRO A 7 6.66 -17.47 -26.47
N THR A 8 5.92 -18.39 -25.84
CA THR A 8 4.59 -18.83 -26.28
C THR A 8 3.45 -17.84 -26.02
N GLU A 9 3.69 -16.70 -25.39
CA GLU A 9 2.66 -15.66 -25.21
C GLU A 9 3.30 -14.27 -25.28
N ALA A 10 3.56 -13.78 -26.49
CA ALA A 10 3.75 -12.35 -26.69
C ALA A 10 2.36 -11.70 -26.66
N ALA A 11 1.98 -11.11 -25.53
CA ALA A 11 0.94 -10.09 -25.52
C ALA A 11 1.25 -9.10 -26.65
N LEU A 12 0.26 -8.77 -27.48
CA LEU A 12 0.42 -7.72 -28.49
C LEU A 12 0.93 -6.46 -27.75
N PRO A 13 2.14 -5.95 -28.02
CA PRO A 13 2.62 -4.76 -27.34
C PRO A 13 1.63 -3.61 -27.58
N SER A 14 1.40 -2.81 -26.54
CA SER A 14 0.36 -1.77 -26.45
C SER A 14 0.24 -0.91 -27.71
N THR A 15 1.33 -0.64 -28.43
CA THR A 15 1.31 -0.48 -29.89
C THR A 15 2.64 -0.93 -30.51
N ALA A 16 2.61 -1.65 -31.63
CA ALA A 16 3.81 -2.00 -32.41
C ALA A 16 4.71 -0.78 -32.70
N GLY A 17 4.13 0.42 -32.84
CA GLY A 17 4.88 1.64 -33.14
C GLY A 17 5.79 2.15 -32.00
N GLN A 18 5.50 1.89 -30.72
CA GLN A 18 6.40 2.28 -29.62
C GLN A 18 7.65 1.41 -29.59
N VAL A 19 7.51 0.12 -29.95
CA VAL A 19 8.65 -0.80 -30.07
C VAL A 19 9.59 -0.38 -31.22
N TRP A 20 9.04 0.03 -32.37
CA TRP A 20 9.85 0.47 -33.52
C TRP A 20 10.39 1.90 -33.39
N TRP A 21 9.62 2.80 -32.79
CA TRP A 21 9.97 4.21 -32.61
C TRP A 21 9.80 4.62 -31.15
N PRO A 22 10.73 4.23 -30.26
CA PRO A 22 10.59 4.45 -28.81
C PRO A 22 10.54 5.94 -28.43
N ASN A 23 11.09 6.82 -29.25
CA ASN A 23 11.09 8.27 -29.03
C ASN A 23 9.96 9.00 -29.79
N ARG A 24 8.98 8.28 -30.34
CA ARG A 24 7.84 8.92 -31.01
C ARG A 24 7.01 9.69 -29.97
N LEU A 25 6.46 10.83 -30.38
CA LEU A 25 5.54 11.59 -29.52
C LEU A 25 4.34 10.72 -29.11
N HIS A 26 4.08 10.64 -27.80
CA HIS A 26 3.00 9.84 -27.23
C HIS A 26 1.72 10.67 -27.14
N LEU A 27 0.82 10.49 -28.12
CA LEU A 27 -0.45 11.24 -28.19
C LEU A 27 -1.61 10.59 -27.41
N GLU A 28 -1.41 9.40 -26.83
CA GLU A 28 -2.48 8.66 -26.14
C GLU A 28 -2.93 9.37 -24.86
N VAL A 29 -2.00 10.06 -24.19
CA VAL A 29 -2.29 10.88 -23.01
C VAL A 29 -3.34 11.97 -23.26
N LEU A 30 -3.54 12.40 -24.52
CA LEU A 30 -4.49 13.47 -24.88
C LEU A 30 -5.94 12.97 -25.02
N HIS A 31 -6.15 11.66 -25.11
CA HIS A 31 -7.47 11.05 -25.19
C HIS A 31 -7.71 10.02 -24.09
N GLN A 32 -6.86 10.03 -23.06
CA GLN A 32 -7.07 9.24 -21.86
C GLN A 32 -8.37 9.67 -21.18
N HIS A 33 -9.06 8.71 -20.58
CA HIS A 33 -10.35 8.88 -19.92
C HIS A 33 -11.43 9.47 -20.84
N ALA A 34 -11.36 9.14 -22.14
CA ALA A 34 -12.37 9.55 -23.10
C ALA A 34 -13.78 9.12 -22.63
N PRO A 35 -14.84 9.92 -22.91
CA PRO A 35 -16.20 9.58 -22.47
C PRO A 35 -16.68 8.18 -22.88
N MET A 36 -16.14 7.62 -23.98
CA MET A 36 -16.48 6.27 -24.44
C MET A 36 -15.93 5.14 -23.56
N SER A 37 -14.86 5.36 -22.79
CA SER A 37 -14.35 4.36 -21.83
C SER A 37 -15.04 4.42 -20.47
N ASN A 38 -15.87 5.44 -20.24
CA ASN A 38 -16.66 5.58 -19.02
C ASN A 38 -18.00 4.82 -19.14
N PRO A 39 -18.28 3.80 -18.30
CA PRO A 39 -19.53 3.05 -18.32
C PRO A 39 -20.73 3.82 -17.76
N MET A 40 -20.52 4.99 -17.17
CA MET A 40 -21.58 5.84 -16.64
C MET A 40 -22.23 6.64 -17.78
N SER A 41 -23.52 6.99 -17.64
CA SER A 41 -24.18 7.83 -18.64
C SER A 41 -23.56 9.23 -18.69
N ALA A 42 -23.68 9.92 -19.83
CA ALA A 42 -23.14 11.27 -20.01
C ALA A 42 -23.72 12.30 -19.03
N GLU A 43 -24.93 12.05 -18.51
CA GLU A 43 -25.63 12.87 -17.53
C GLU A 43 -25.27 12.53 -16.08
N PHE A 44 -24.38 11.54 -15.87
CA PHE A 44 -23.97 11.15 -14.52
C PHE A 44 -23.20 12.27 -13.82
N ASN A 45 -23.69 12.69 -12.66
CA ASN A 45 -23.03 13.66 -11.80
C ASN A 45 -22.73 13.02 -10.45
N TYR A 46 -21.44 12.75 -10.18
CA TYR A 46 -21.02 12.10 -8.96
C TYR A 46 -21.33 12.92 -7.70
N ALA A 47 -21.12 14.25 -7.74
CA ALA A 47 -21.39 15.12 -6.60
C ALA A 47 -22.87 15.04 -6.17
N GLU A 48 -23.80 15.01 -7.13
CA GLU A 48 -25.23 14.86 -6.86
C GLU A 48 -25.62 13.46 -6.37
N LYS A 49 -24.83 12.42 -6.70
CA LYS A 49 -25.02 11.07 -6.15
C LYS A 49 -24.46 10.97 -4.75
N PHE A 50 -23.27 11.51 -4.50
CA PHE A 50 -22.60 11.53 -3.21
C PHE A 50 -23.41 12.31 -2.16
N LYS A 51 -24.01 13.46 -2.51
CA LYS A 51 -24.92 14.20 -1.61
C LYS A 51 -26.13 13.38 -1.12
N LYS A 52 -26.49 12.29 -1.80
CA LYS A 52 -27.60 11.39 -1.45
C LYS A 52 -27.14 10.15 -0.68
N LEU A 53 -25.84 10.03 -0.42
CA LEU A 53 -25.25 8.97 0.38
C LEU A 53 -25.53 9.22 1.86
N ASP A 54 -25.97 8.20 2.57
CA ASP A 54 -26.01 8.22 4.03
C ASP A 54 -24.62 7.86 4.56
N LEU A 55 -23.82 8.88 4.90
CA LEU A 55 -22.47 8.69 5.42
C LEU A 55 -22.47 8.00 6.80
N GLY A 56 -23.51 8.21 7.60
CA GLY A 56 -23.64 7.55 8.90
C GLY A 56 -23.88 6.04 8.75
N ALA A 57 -24.73 5.65 7.80
CA ALA A 57 -24.93 4.24 7.46
C ALA A 57 -23.67 3.61 6.84
N LEU A 58 -22.99 4.33 5.95
CA LEU A 58 -21.73 3.85 5.35
C LEU A 58 -20.67 3.60 6.41
N LYS A 59 -20.45 4.56 7.32
CA LYS A 59 -19.50 4.41 8.44
C LYS A 59 -19.81 3.18 9.29
N LYS A 60 -21.07 2.99 9.68
CA LYS A 60 -21.49 1.80 10.46
C LYS A 60 -21.21 0.49 9.74
N ASP A 61 -21.46 0.41 8.44
CA ASP A 61 -21.15 -0.80 7.67
C ASP A 61 -19.64 -1.04 7.56
N LEU A 62 -18.84 0.02 7.45
CA LEU A 62 -17.38 -0.07 7.43
C LEU A 62 -16.82 -0.55 8.78
N GLU A 63 -17.31 0.00 9.90
CA GLU A 63 -16.94 -0.44 11.26
C GLU A 63 -17.33 -1.91 11.50
N ALA A 64 -18.52 -2.32 11.05
CA ALA A 64 -18.95 -3.71 11.12
C ALA A 64 -18.06 -4.63 10.27
N LEU A 65 -17.71 -4.21 9.04
CA LEU A 65 -16.80 -4.95 8.17
C LEU A 65 -15.42 -5.14 8.83
N MET A 66 -14.89 -4.11 9.50
CA MET A 66 -13.55 -4.17 10.11
C MET A 66 -13.41 -5.29 11.12
N THR A 67 -14.48 -5.64 11.82
CA THR A 67 -14.50 -6.71 12.83
C THR A 67 -15.13 -8.02 12.34
N THR A 68 -15.54 -8.08 11.06
CA THR A 68 -16.09 -9.29 10.44
C THR A 68 -15.03 -9.99 9.60
N SER A 69 -14.14 -10.72 10.29
CA SER A 69 -13.06 -11.49 9.66
C SER A 69 -13.59 -12.48 8.61
N GLN A 70 -12.87 -12.59 7.48
CA GLN A 70 -13.17 -13.49 6.38
C GLN A 70 -12.14 -14.63 6.33
N ASP A 71 -12.58 -15.88 6.17
CA ASP A 71 -11.70 -17.05 6.19
C ASP A 71 -10.62 -17.02 5.10
N TRP A 72 -10.91 -16.41 3.94
CA TRP A 72 -9.96 -16.30 2.83
C TRP A 72 -8.84 -15.27 3.09
N TRP A 73 -9.03 -14.37 4.05
CA TRP A 73 -8.01 -13.42 4.50
C TRP A 73 -8.28 -12.98 5.94
N PRO A 74 -7.97 -13.81 6.95
CA PRO A 74 -8.34 -13.52 8.34
C PRO A 74 -7.78 -12.19 8.84
N ALA A 75 -8.57 -11.46 9.64
CA ALA A 75 -8.15 -10.17 10.19
C ALA A 75 -7.13 -10.37 11.32
N ASP A 76 -5.98 -9.70 11.22
CA ASP A 76 -5.04 -9.58 12.33
C ASP A 76 -5.74 -8.97 13.54
N TYR A 77 -5.54 -9.57 14.72
CA TYR A 77 -6.16 -9.12 15.98
C TYR A 77 -7.69 -9.03 15.91
N GLY A 78 -8.32 -9.71 14.95
CA GLY A 78 -9.75 -9.62 14.69
C GLY A 78 -10.23 -8.27 14.11
N HIS A 79 -9.33 -7.42 13.60
CA HIS A 79 -9.68 -6.09 13.11
C HIS A 79 -8.91 -5.69 11.82
N TYR A 80 -9.61 -5.42 10.71
CA TYR A 80 -8.99 -4.97 9.44
C TYR A 80 -8.57 -3.50 9.43
N GLY A 81 -8.84 -2.74 10.48
CA GLY A 81 -8.53 -1.31 10.57
C GLY A 81 -7.11 -0.96 10.13
N PRO A 82 -6.05 -1.58 10.69
CA PRO A 82 -4.68 -1.26 10.28
C PRO A 82 -4.41 -1.54 8.79
N LEU A 83 -5.00 -2.59 8.22
CA LEU A 83 -4.91 -2.89 6.79
C LEU A 83 -5.58 -1.79 5.93
N PHE A 84 -6.72 -1.26 6.37
CA PHE A 84 -7.40 -0.16 5.68
C PHE A 84 -6.69 1.18 5.83
N ILE A 85 -6.03 1.44 6.97
CA ILE A 85 -5.16 2.60 7.14
C ILE A 85 -4.01 2.53 6.13
N ARG A 86 -3.31 1.38 6.05
CA ARG A 86 -2.24 1.19 5.05
C ARG A 86 -2.77 1.36 3.62
N MET A 87 -3.93 0.80 3.30
CA MET A 87 -4.53 0.94 1.97
C MET A 87 -4.81 2.41 1.61
N ALA A 88 -5.41 3.18 2.54
CA ALA A 88 -5.71 4.58 2.34
C ALA A 88 -4.44 5.42 2.22
N TRP A 89 -3.45 5.17 3.10
CA TRP A 89 -2.11 5.77 3.05
C TRP A 89 -1.45 5.53 1.70
N HIS A 90 -1.34 4.28 1.24
CA HIS A 90 -0.74 3.94 -0.06
C HIS A 90 -1.55 4.49 -1.25
N SER A 91 -2.85 4.71 -1.08
CA SER A 91 -3.66 5.33 -2.14
C SER A 91 -3.36 6.82 -2.27
N ALA A 92 -3.12 7.52 -1.17
CA ALA A 92 -2.80 8.94 -1.16
C ALA A 92 -1.30 9.21 -1.37
N GLY A 93 -0.44 8.29 -0.94
CA GLY A 93 1.00 8.47 -0.85
C GLY A 93 1.76 8.36 -2.16
N THR A 94 1.10 8.33 -3.32
CA THR A 94 1.79 8.41 -4.62
C THR A 94 1.88 9.84 -5.15
N TYR A 95 1.33 10.81 -4.41
CA TYR A 95 1.24 12.22 -4.79
C TYR A 95 2.61 12.90 -4.85
N ARG A 96 2.81 13.80 -5.82
CA ARG A 96 4.09 14.53 -5.99
C ARG A 96 3.84 15.99 -6.30
N VAL A 97 4.47 16.89 -5.54
CA VAL A 97 4.21 18.34 -5.61
C VAL A 97 4.61 18.96 -6.94
N GLU A 98 5.69 18.46 -7.54
CA GLU A 98 6.32 19.10 -8.71
C GLU A 98 5.41 19.08 -9.95
N GLU A 99 4.57 18.05 -10.10
CA GLU A 99 3.63 17.95 -11.23
C GLU A 99 2.19 17.65 -10.84
N GLY A 100 1.89 17.53 -9.54
CA GLY A 100 0.54 17.33 -9.02
C GLY A 100 -0.10 15.98 -9.36
N ARG A 101 0.70 15.01 -9.82
CA ARG A 101 0.24 13.67 -10.23
C ARG A 101 0.31 12.67 -9.08
N GLY A 102 -0.38 11.54 -9.25
CA GLY A 102 -0.57 10.55 -8.20
C GLY A 102 -1.57 11.01 -7.14
N GLY A 103 -1.56 10.35 -6.00
CA GLY A 103 -2.53 10.55 -4.93
C GLY A 103 -3.83 9.78 -5.15
N ALA A 104 -4.81 10.06 -4.29
CA ALA A 104 -6.01 9.24 -4.18
C ALA A 104 -7.21 9.74 -5.00
N SER A 105 -7.07 10.82 -5.77
CA SER A 105 -8.19 11.55 -6.38
C SER A 105 -9.00 10.75 -7.41
N SER A 106 -8.37 9.75 -8.05
CA SER A 106 -8.94 8.96 -9.14
C SER A 106 -9.18 7.49 -8.78
N GLY A 107 -8.72 7.05 -7.60
CA GLY A 107 -8.85 5.66 -7.13
C GLY A 107 -7.97 4.67 -7.91
N THR A 108 -6.87 5.14 -8.49
CA THR A 108 -6.00 4.39 -9.42
C THR A 108 -5.20 3.26 -8.79
N GLN A 109 -5.16 3.15 -7.46
CA GLN A 109 -4.60 1.96 -6.78
C GLN A 109 -5.26 0.64 -7.22
N ARG A 110 -6.48 0.70 -7.81
CA ARG A 110 -7.16 -0.48 -8.36
C ARG A 110 -6.73 -0.88 -9.77
N PHE A 111 -5.88 -0.10 -10.43
CA PHE A 111 -5.39 -0.34 -11.79
C PHE A 111 -3.86 -0.49 -11.82
N ALA A 112 -3.35 -1.05 -12.91
CA ALA A 112 -1.92 -1.04 -13.19
C ALA A 112 -1.37 0.41 -13.29
N PRO A 113 -0.09 0.64 -12.97
CA PRO A 113 0.83 -0.31 -12.36
C PRO A 113 0.62 -0.44 -10.83
N LEU A 114 -0.11 0.50 -10.21
CA LEU A 114 -0.20 0.64 -8.76
C LEU A 114 -0.81 -0.60 -8.08
N ASN A 115 -1.77 -1.27 -8.72
CA ASN A 115 -2.38 -2.48 -8.17
C ASN A 115 -1.40 -3.65 -8.00
N SER A 116 -0.21 -3.56 -8.59
CA SER A 116 0.81 -4.61 -8.66
C SER A 116 2.20 -4.15 -8.22
N TRP A 117 2.32 -2.93 -7.71
CA TRP A 117 3.56 -2.48 -7.09
C TRP A 117 3.95 -3.37 -5.89
N PRO A 118 5.25 -3.68 -5.71
CA PRO A 118 5.73 -4.45 -4.55
C PRO A 118 5.31 -3.85 -3.20
N ASP A 119 5.24 -2.54 -3.09
CA ASP A 119 4.82 -1.90 -1.84
C ASP A 119 3.30 -1.97 -1.62
N ASN A 120 2.54 -2.36 -2.65
CA ASN A 120 1.09 -2.56 -2.57
C ASN A 120 0.70 -4.03 -2.41
N VAL A 121 1.65 -4.92 -2.10
CA VAL A 121 1.39 -6.34 -1.82
C VAL A 121 0.26 -6.47 -0.80
N ASN A 122 -0.69 -7.37 -1.10
CA ASN A 122 -1.90 -7.67 -0.33
C ASN A 122 -2.93 -6.53 -0.18
N LEU A 123 -2.72 -5.35 -0.77
CA LEU A 123 -3.76 -4.32 -0.84
C LEU A 123 -4.88 -4.68 -1.83
N ASP A 124 -4.65 -5.63 -2.74
CA ASP A 124 -5.71 -6.28 -3.50
C ASP A 124 -6.72 -6.99 -2.58
N LYS A 125 -6.26 -7.63 -1.51
CA LYS A 125 -7.12 -8.23 -0.47
C LYS A 125 -7.90 -7.14 0.27
N ALA A 126 -7.23 -6.05 0.67
CA ALA A 126 -7.87 -4.91 1.33
C ALA A 126 -9.01 -4.32 0.48
N ARG A 127 -8.75 -4.01 -0.79
CA ARG A 127 -9.77 -3.51 -1.72
C ARG A 127 -10.90 -4.51 -1.93
N ARG A 128 -10.59 -5.81 -1.95
CA ARG A 128 -11.59 -6.87 -2.09
C ARG A 128 -12.52 -6.94 -0.88
N GLN A 129 -12.05 -6.67 0.34
CA GLN A 129 -12.92 -6.57 1.52
C GLN A 129 -13.95 -5.44 1.41
N LEU A 130 -13.61 -4.34 0.74
CA LEU A 130 -14.52 -3.21 0.54
C LEU A 130 -15.54 -3.42 -0.59
N TRP A 131 -15.40 -4.47 -1.40
CA TRP A 131 -16.28 -4.72 -2.53
C TRP A 131 -17.77 -4.86 -2.14
N PRO A 132 -18.17 -5.61 -1.09
CA PRO A 132 -19.57 -5.67 -0.67
C PRO A 132 -20.16 -4.30 -0.29
N ILE A 133 -19.35 -3.42 0.30
CA ILE A 133 -19.74 -2.04 0.61
C ILE A 133 -19.94 -1.26 -0.68
N LYS A 134 -18.98 -1.32 -1.61
CA LYS A 134 -19.09 -0.68 -2.92
C LYS A 134 -20.33 -1.16 -3.69
N GLN A 135 -20.64 -2.45 -3.61
CA GLN A 135 -21.80 -3.06 -4.23
C GLN A 135 -23.11 -2.55 -3.61
N LYS A 136 -23.20 -2.46 -2.27
CA LYS A 136 -24.37 -1.96 -1.53
C LYS A 136 -24.69 -0.50 -1.86
N TYR A 137 -23.68 0.37 -1.91
CA TYR A 137 -23.87 1.80 -2.11
C TYR A 137 -23.80 2.24 -3.58
N GLY A 138 -23.30 1.39 -4.47
CA GLY A 138 -23.29 1.60 -5.91
C GLY A 138 -22.59 2.88 -6.32
N SER A 139 -23.24 3.68 -7.18
CA SER A 139 -22.67 4.92 -7.72
C SER A 139 -22.75 6.13 -6.79
N LYS A 140 -23.26 5.97 -5.56
CA LYS A 140 -23.27 7.05 -4.54
C LYS A 140 -21.93 7.22 -3.84
N ILE A 141 -21.05 6.23 -3.91
CA ILE A 141 -19.68 6.28 -3.40
C ILE A 141 -18.74 5.74 -4.47
N SER A 142 -17.72 6.51 -4.84
CA SER A 142 -16.64 6.08 -5.72
C SER A 142 -15.69 5.15 -4.98
N SER A 143 -14.93 4.35 -5.71
CA SER A 143 -13.87 3.53 -5.15
C SER A 143 -12.77 4.42 -4.56
N ALA A 144 -12.48 5.54 -5.22
CA ALA A 144 -11.56 6.57 -4.75
C ALA A 144 -11.93 7.12 -3.35
N ASP A 145 -13.18 7.54 -3.15
CA ASP A 145 -13.63 8.01 -1.84
C ASP A 145 -13.74 6.86 -0.83
N LEU A 146 -14.22 5.69 -1.24
CA LEU A 146 -14.40 4.54 -0.35
C LEU A 146 -13.07 4.08 0.27
N MET A 147 -11.99 4.03 -0.51
CA MET A 147 -10.68 3.59 0.01
C MET A 147 -10.17 4.54 1.10
N ILE A 148 -10.30 5.85 0.90
CA ILE A 148 -9.87 6.84 1.89
C ILE A 148 -10.81 6.86 3.10
N HIS A 149 -12.13 6.81 2.86
CA HIS A 149 -13.09 6.82 3.96
C HIS A 149 -12.95 5.59 4.86
N ALA A 150 -12.64 4.42 4.30
CA ALA A 150 -12.34 3.23 5.08
C ALA A 150 -11.14 3.42 6.01
N GLY A 151 -10.08 4.11 5.57
CA GLY A 151 -8.94 4.49 6.41
C GLY A 151 -9.33 5.45 7.54
N ASN A 152 -10.12 6.49 7.25
CA ASN A 152 -10.64 7.39 8.28
C ASN A 152 -11.51 6.66 9.32
N CYS A 153 -12.46 5.84 8.86
CA CYS A 153 -13.30 5.06 9.78
C CYS A 153 -12.49 4.08 10.61
N ALA A 154 -11.40 3.52 10.06
CA ALA A 154 -10.51 2.62 10.80
C ALA A 154 -9.78 3.34 11.93
N LEU A 155 -9.28 4.55 11.69
CA LEU A 155 -8.68 5.38 12.73
C LEU A 155 -9.71 5.66 13.84
N GLU A 156 -10.92 6.09 13.47
CA GLU A 156 -11.98 6.41 14.43
C GLU A 156 -12.45 5.20 15.24
N SER A 157 -12.59 4.03 14.61
CA SER A 157 -13.02 2.81 15.29
C SER A 157 -11.99 2.28 16.27
N MET A 158 -10.72 2.63 16.09
CA MET A 158 -9.60 2.27 16.96
C MET A 158 -9.22 3.40 17.94
N GLY A 159 -10.06 4.43 18.08
CA GLY A 159 -9.91 5.45 19.13
C GLY A 159 -9.16 6.72 18.74
N PHE A 160 -8.86 6.94 17.46
CA PHE A 160 -8.30 8.20 16.95
C PHE A 160 -9.39 9.04 16.25
N GLU A 161 -9.78 10.16 16.85
CA GLU A 161 -10.73 11.09 16.24
C GLU A 161 -10.06 11.83 15.07
N THR A 162 -10.55 11.60 13.84
CA THR A 162 -9.99 12.30 12.67
C THR A 162 -10.50 13.74 12.60
N PHE A 163 -9.71 14.61 11.98
CA PHE A 163 -10.09 16.02 11.79
C PHE A 163 -11.34 16.19 10.91
N GLY A 164 -11.63 15.22 10.05
CA GLY A 164 -12.81 15.19 9.19
C GLY A 164 -12.57 14.43 7.89
N PHE A 165 -13.60 14.37 7.06
CA PHE A 165 -13.57 13.70 5.77
C PHE A 165 -14.38 14.48 4.72
N ALA A 166 -13.86 14.52 3.49
CA ALA A 166 -14.58 15.03 2.33
C ALA A 166 -14.56 13.98 1.22
N GLY A 167 -15.74 13.69 0.67
CA GLY A 167 -15.88 12.99 -0.60
C GLY A 167 -15.93 13.93 -1.79
N GLY A 168 -16.05 13.38 -2.99
CA GLY A 168 -16.06 14.11 -4.25
C GLY A 168 -15.07 13.60 -5.28
N ARG A 169 -14.26 12.58 -4.94
CA ARG A 169 -13.31 11.94 -5.86
C ARG A 169 -14.07 11.11 -6.89
N VAL A 170 -13.89 11.39 -8.17
CA VAL A 170 -14.58 10.68 -9.25
C VAL A 170 -13.70 9.51 -9.71
N ASP A 171 -14.27 8.31 -9.78
CA ASP A 171 -13.55 7.15 -10.32
C ASP A 171 -13.19 7.36 -11.80
N VAL A 172 -11.96 7.01 -12.18
CA VAL A 172 -11.53 6.86 -13.58
C VAL A 172 -11.73 5.41 -14.06
N TRP A 173 -11.65 5.12 -15.35
CA TRP A 173 -12.01 3.78 -15.88
C TRP A 173 -10.88 3.04 -16.60
N GLU A 174 -9.69 3.64 -16.58
CA GLU A 174 -8.46 3.11 -17.17
C GLU A 174 -7.27 3.64 -16.35
N PRO A 175 -6.10 2.98 -16.41
CA PRO A 175 -4.91 3.42 -15.69
C PRO A 175 -4.37 4.77 -16.19
N GLU A 176 -3.73 5.52 -15.28
CA GLU A 176 -3.04 6.78 -15.59
C GLU A 176 -1.74 6.52 -16.36
N SER A 177 -1.81 6.58 -17.69
CA SER A 177 -0.67 6.34 -18.59
C SER A 177 0.24 7.57 -18.77
N ASP A 178 -0.16 8.70 -18.22
CA ASP A 178 0.51 10.00 -18.30
C ASP A 178 1.37 10.31 -17.06
N VAL A 179 1.54 9.34 -16.16
CA VAL A 179 2.41 9.47 -14.99
C VAL A 179 3.77 8.83 -15.24
N TYR A 180 4.82 9.63 -15.10
CA TYR A 180 6.20 9.17 -15.14
C TYR A 180 6.64 8.69 -13.75
N TRP A 181 6.77 7.37 -13.57
CA TRP A 181 7.18 6.74 -12.30
C TRP A 181 8.70 6.49 -12.18
N GLY A 182 9.46 6.74 -13.25
CA GLY A 182 10.90 6.48 -13.37
C GLY A 182 11.25 5.64 -14.61
N LEU A 183 12.55 5.55 -14.93
CA LEU A 183 13.08 4.80 -16.09
C LEU A 183 13.41 3.34 -15.80
N GLU A 184 13.25 2.90 -14.56
CA GLU A 184 13.58 1.53 -14.18
C GLU A 184 12.73 0.51 -14.93
N SER A 185 13.38 -0.55 -15.40
CA SER A 185 12.74 -1.70 -16.06
C SER A 185 12.52 -2.88 -15.11
N GLU A 186 12.87 -2.73 -13.83
CA GLU A 186 12.78 -3.77 -12.80
C GLU A 186 12.18 -3.17 -11.53
N TRP A 187 11.31 -3.92 -10.87
CA TRP A 187 10.75 -3.54 -9.58
C TRP A 187 11.83 -3.43 -8.51
N LEU A 188 11.70 -2.44 -7.63
CA LEU A 188 12.65 -2.11 -6.56
C LEU A 188 14.05 -1.71 -7.06
N ALA A 189 14.26 -1.52 -8.36
CA ALA A 189 15.51 -0.97 -8.85
C ALA A 189 15.64 0.52 -8.50
N ASP A 190 16.89 0.98 -8.43
CA ASP A 190 17.28 2.37 -8.20
C ASP A 190 18.14 2.84 -9.38
N ARG A 191 17.53 3.53 -10.35
CA ARG A 191 18.21 4.26 -11.43
C ARG A 191 17.79 5.72 -11.47
N ARG A 192 17.49 6.27 -10.29
CA ARG A 192 16.88 7.59 -10.10
C ARG A 192 17.71 8.51 -9.22
N HIS A 193 18.84 8.03 -8.70
CA HIS A 193 19.77 8.84 -7.92
C HIS A 193 21.03 9.18 -8.72
N ALA A 194 21.46 10.45 -8.63
CA ALA A 194 22.73 10.93 -9.18
C ALA A 194 23.67 11.44 -8.08
N GLY A 195 24.98 11.40 -8.33
CA GLY A 195 25.99 11.99 -7.44
C GLY A 195 25.87 11.52 -5.98
N THR A 196 25.75 12.46 -5.05
CA THR A 196 25.59 12.23 -3.61
C THR A 196 24.15 11.86 -3.21
N ARG A 197 23.49 11.01 -4.00
CA ARG A 197 22.10 10.55 -3.79
C ARG A 197 21.05 11.66 -3.99
N VAL A 198 21.23 12.50 -5.01
CA VAL A 198 20.20 13.44 -5.45
C VAL A 198 19.13 12.68 -6.22
N LEU A 199 17.89 12.66 -5.72
CA LEU A 199 16.75 12.00 -6.36
C LEU A 199 16.29 12.77 -7.61
N GLU A 200 16.01 12.05 -8.69
CA GLU A 200 15.55 12.60 -9.96
C GLU A 200 14.19 13.31 -9.82
N ASN A 201 14.05 14.52 -10.38
CA ASN A 201 12.76 15.19 -10.49
C ASN A 201 11.95 14.60 -11.66
N PRO A 202 10.63 14.41 -11.53
CA PRO A 202 9.75 14.81 -10.42
C PRO A 202 9.45 13.66 -9.42
N LEU A 203 10.32 12.65 -9.32
CA LEU A 203 10.05 11.45 -8.51
C LEU A 203 10.07 11.76 -7.01
N ALA A 204 9.29 11.04 -6.21
CA ALA A 204 9.26 11.18 -4.75
C ALA A 204 9.36 9.85 -4.00
N ALA A 205 9.88 8.81 -4.67
CA ALA A 205 10.13 7.51 -4.08
C ALA A 205 11.55 7.06 -4.39
N THR A 206 12.24 6.40 -3.45
CA THR A 206 13.65 6.04 -3.59
C THR A 206 13.90 4.84 -4.50
N GLN A 207 12.89 4.01 -4.77
CA GLN A 207 12.96 2.89 -5.69
C GLN A 207 11.65 2.72 -6.47
N MET A 208 11.73 2.09 -7.64
CA MET A 208 10.56 1.83 -8.47
C MET A 208 9.60 0.86 -7.75
N GLY A 209 8.34 1.25 -7.60
CA GLY A 209 7.33 0.42 -6.97
C GLY A 209 7.23 0.55 -5.45
N LEU A 210 7.97 1.49 -4.85
CA LEU A 210 7.77 1.95 -3.46
C LEU A 210 6.89 3.19 -3.41
N ILE A 211 6.20 3.39 -2.30
CA ILE A 211 5.46 4.63 -2.04
C ILE A 211 6.44 5.76 -1.71
N TYR A 212 7.31 5.59 -0.71
CA TYR A 212 8.29 6.61 -0.28
C TYR A 212 9.72 6.06 -0.26
N VAL A 213 10.07 5.29 0.77
CA VAL A 213 11.43 4.86 1.06
C VAL A 213 11.48 3.35 1.23
N ASN A 214 12.70 2.78 1.18
CA ASN A 214 12.91 1.38 1.48
C ASN A 214 12.87 1.18 3.00
N PRO A 215 12.01 0.30 3.53
CA PRO A 215 11.87 0.10 4.97
C PRO A 215 13.08 -0.62 5.61
N GLU A 216 13.97 -1.25 4.82
CA GLU A 216 15.24 -1.79 5.32
C GLU A 216 16.39 -0.75 5.28
N GLY A 217 16.10 0.48 4.83
CA GLY A 217 17.05 1.55 4.62
C GLY A 217 17.60 1.63 3.19
N PRO A 218 18.41 2.66 2.87
CA PRO A 218 18.86 2.94 1.50
C PRO A 218 19.55 1.73 0.84
N LYS A 219 18.97 1.23 -0.27
CA LYS A 219 19.45 0.04 -0.98
C LYS A 219 19.43 -1.25 -0.13
N GLY A 220 18.59 -1.30 0.91
CA GLY A 220 18.51 -2.42 1.85
C GLY A 220 19.58 -2.39 2.94
N GLU A 221 20.36 -1.31 3.05
CA GLU A 221 21.34 -1.14 4.12
C GLU A 221 20.68 -0.52 5.36
N PRO A 222 20.73 -1.19 6.53
CA PRO A 222 20.02 -0.76 7.74
C PRO A 222 20.77 0.37 8.48
N ASP A 223 20.91 1.52 7.81
CA ASP A 223 21.45 2.77 8.38
C ASP A 223 20.30 3.77 8.62
N PRO A 224 19.86 3.96 9.88
CA PRO A 224 18.75 4.86 10.22
C PRO A 224 19.02 6.32 9.88
N LEU A 225 20.28 6.78 9.94
CA LEU A 225 20.62 8.17 9.64
C LEU A 225 20.57 8.43 8.13
N ALA A 226 20.98 7.44 7.33
CA ALA A 226 20.82 7.50 5.89
C ALA A 226 19.33 7.40 5.50
N ALA A 227 18.56 6.51 6.15
CA ALA A 227 17.11 6.40 5.94
C ALA A 227 16.37 7.70 6.27
N ALA A 228 16.73 8.39 7.36
CA ALA A 228 16.12 9.67 7.73
C ALA A 228 16.26 10.75 6.64
N ARG A 229 17.38 10.77 5.89
CA ARG A 229 17.55 11.71 4.76
C ARG A 229 16.64 11.38 3.60
N ASP A 230 16.50 10.10 3.27
CA ASP A 230 15.59 9.62 2.24
C ASP A 230 14.13 9.92 2.62
N ILE A 231 13.77 9.74 3.90
CA ILE A 231 12.44 10.06 4.44
C ILE A 231 12.17 11.56 4.26
N GLN A 232 13.07 12.42 4.73
CA GLN A 232 12.90 13.87 4.62
C GLN A 232 12.75 14.34 3.16
N GLU A 233 13.60 13.83 2.26
CA GLU A 233 13.54 14.18 0.84
C GLU A 233 12.22 13.73 0.19
N THR A 234 11.82 12.48 0.40
CA THR A 234 10.62 11.93 -0.25
C THR A 234 9.35 12.55 0.28
N PHE A 235 9.20 12.69 1.60
CA PHE A 235 8.05 13.36 2.21
C PHE A 235 7.97 14.84 1.83
N GLY A 236 9.11 15.55 1.75
CA GLY A 236 9.18 16.92 1.25
C GLY A 236 8.64 17.06 -0.17
N ARG A 237 8.97 16.12 -1.05
CA ARG A 237 8.41 16.04 -2.42
C ARG A 237 6.94 15.64 -2.48
N MET A 238 6.36 15.22 -1.36
CA MET A 238 4.94 14.90 -1.20
C MET A 238 4.19 15.91 -0.32
N ALA A 239 4.72 17.14 -0.20
CA ALA A 239 4.13 18.26 0.56
C ALA A 239 4.06 18.05 2.08
N MET A 240 4.95 17.22 2.64
CA MET A 240 5.04 17.04 4.08
C MET A 240 6.34 17.62 4.61
N ASN A 241 6.25 18.46 5.64
CA ASN A 241 7.40 18.94 6.40
C ASN A 241 7.83 17.92 7.48
N ASP A 242 8.87 18.23 8.26
CA ASP A 242 9.41 17.33 9.28
C ASP A 242 8.38 16.95 10.36
N GLU A 243 7.57 17.89 10.84
CA GLU A 243 6.52 17.65 11.86
C GLU A 243 5.43 16.73 11.30
N GLU A 244 4.94 17.03 10.10
CA GLU A 244 3.92 16.23 9.41
C GLU A 244 4.43 14.81 9.12
N THR A 245 5.70 14.69 8.72
CA THR A 245 6.35 13.41 8.43
C THR A 245 6.42 12.53 9.67
N VAL A 246 6.91 13.07 10.79
CA VAL A 246 6.97 12.33 12.05
C VAL A 246 5.57 11.93 12.53
N ALA A 247 4.61 12.85 12.47
CA ALA A 247 3.23 12.58 12.89
C ALA A 247 2.55 11.50 12.05
N LEU A 248 2.80 11.46 10.73
CA LEU A 248 2.25 10.43 9.84
C LEU A 248 2.87 9.06 10.10
N ILE A 249 4.19 8.98 10.29
CA ILE A 249 4.88 7.71 10.51
C ILE A 249 4.52 7.12 11.88
N ASP A 250 4.65 7.89 12.96
CA ASP A 250 4.27 7.45 14.32
C ASP A 250 2.77 7.14 14.41
N GLY A 251 1.93 8.05 13.91
CA GLY A 251 0.49 7.88 13.96
C GLY A 251 0.01 6.67 13.15
N GLY A 252 0.63 6.40 12.00
CA GLY A 252 0.34 5.22 11.19
C GLY A 252 0.83 3.92 11.83
N HIS A 253 2.08 3.90 12.29
CA HIS A 253 2.72 2.72 12.89
C HIS A 253 2.30 2.45 14.34
N THR A 254 1.45 3.30 14.93
CA THR A 254 0.72 2.98 16.17
C THR A 254 -0.18 1.75 15.98
N PHE A 255 -0.62 1.49 14.74
CA PHE A 255 -1.57 0.43 14.41
C PHE A 255 -0.93 -0.72 13.61
N GLY A 256 -1.40 -1.93 13.87
CA GLY A 256 -1.15 -3.13 13.07
C GLY A 256 0.25 -3.72 13.23
N LYS A 257 0.69 -4.40 12.17
CA LYS A 257 1.95 -5.13 12.09
C LYS A 257 2.45 -5.22 10.66
N ALA A 258 3.72 -5.56 10.49
CA ALA A 258 4.27 -6.04 9.24
C ALA A 258 4.08 -7.57 9.07
N HIS A 259 4.21 -8.06 7.84
CA HIS A 259 4.09 -9.49 7.52
C HIS A 259 5.27 -10.00 6.67
N GLY A 260 5.95 -10.99 7.22
CA GLY A 260 7.20 -11.55 6.77
C GLY A 260 7.43 -12.93 7.36
N ALA A 261 6.36 -13.73 7.48
CA ALA A 261 6.38 -15.05 8.09
C ALA A 261 7.31 -16.05 7.37
N GLY A 262 7.69 -15.77 6.13
CA GLY A 262 8.64 -16.56 5.36
C GLY A 262 9.15 -15.84 4.12
N ALA A 263 10.18 -16.42 3.48
CA ALA A 263 10.86 -15.81 2.33
C ALA A 263 9.91 -15.60 1.13
N PRO A 264 9.65 -14.35 0.69
CA PRO A 264 8.71 -14.06 -0.39
C PRO A 264 9.05 -14.79 -1.69
N GLY A 265 10.33 -14.80 -2.09
CA GLY A 265 10.78 -15.45 -3.32
C GLY A 265 10.62 -16.97 -3.36
N LYS A 266 10.29 -17.62 -2.23
CA LYS A 266 9.99 -19.05 -2.16
C LYS A 266 8.49 -19.34 -2.20
N TYR A 267 7.69 -18.51 -1.56
CA TYR A 267 6.30 -18.84 -1.25
C TYR A 267 5.27 -17.97 -1.95
N VAL A 268 5.63 -16.73 -2.31
CA VAL A 268 4.71 -15.73 -2.86
C VAL A 268 4.72 -15.78 -4.39
N GLY A 269 3.54 -15.98 -4.96
CA GLY A 269 3.32 -15.99 -6.41
C GLY A 269 3.30 -14.61 -7.05
N ARG A 270 2.92 -14.59 -8.33
CA ARG A 270 2.86 -13.39 -9.17
C ARG A 270 1.90 -12.32 -8.63
N GLU A 271 2.27 -11.07 -8.85
CA GLU A 271 1.47 -9.86 -8.67
C GLU A 271 0.18 -9.87 -9.52
N PRO A 272 -0.87 -9.08 -9.18
CA PRO A 272 -2.18 -9.16 -9.82
C PRO A 272 -2.19 -9.11 -11.35
N GLU A 273 -1.41 -8.24 -11.98
CA GLU A 273 -1.35 -8.12 -13.44
C GLU A 273 -0.65 -9.31 -14.14
N ALA A 274 0.10 -10.13 -13.39
CA ALA A 274 0.76 -11.33 -13.89
C ALA A 274 0.18 -12.63 -13.30
N ALA A 275 -0.89 -12.54 -12.50
CA ALA A 275 -1.54 -13.69 -11.88
C ALA A 275 -2.46 -14.41 -12.87
N GLY A 276 -2.63 -15.72 -12.69
CA GLY A 276 -3.52 -16.52 -13.53
C GLY A 276 -5.00 -16.12 -13.38
N LEU A 277 -5.79 -16.25 -14.45
CA LEU A 277 -7.20 -15.84 -14.49
C LEU A 277 -8.06 -16.41 -13.34
N ALA A 278 -7.75 -17.61 -12.84
CA ALA A 278 -8.45 -18.25 -11.73
C ALA A 278 -8.37 -17.46 -10.41
N ILE A 279 -7.37 -16.56 -10.28
CA ILE A 279 -7.16 -15.73 -9.08
C ILE A 279 -8.05 -14.47 -9.10
N GLN A 280 -8.78 -14.22 -10.19
CA GLN A 280 -9.85 -13.20 -10.28
C GLN A 280 -9.39 -11.81 -9.83
N GLY A 281 -8.26 -11.35 -10.35
CA GLY A 281 -7.70 -10.01 -10.11
C GLY A 281 -7.06 -9.81 -8.73
N LEU A 282 -6.89 -10.89 -7.95
CA LEU A 282 -5.96 -10.90 -6.82
C LEU A 282 -4.56 -11.33 -7.29
N GLY A 283 -3.57 -11.16 -6.43
CA GLY A 283 -2.19 -11.59 -6.68
C GLY A 283 -1.48 -12.05 -5.43
N TRP A 284 -0.17 -12.28 -5.53
CA TRP A 284 0.71 -12.63 -4.41
C TRP A 284 0.23 -13.86 -3.63
N MET A 285 -0.31 -14.85 -4.36
CA MET A 285 -0.81 -16.07 -3.74
C MET A 285 0.32 -16.76 -2.97
N ASN A 286 0.11 -16.96 -1.68
CA ASN A 286 1.12 -17.51 -0.78
C ASN A 286 0.90 -19.02 -0.61
N SER A 287 1.94 -19.79 -0.87
CA SER A 287 1.94 -21.26 -0.78
C SER A 287 2.43 -21.79 0.58
N MET A 288 2.88 -20.91 1.48
CA MET A 288 3.31 -21.30 2.82
C MET A 288 2.10 -21.54 3.72
N GLY A 289 2.03 -22.74 4.32
CA GLY A 289 0.98 -23.08 5.28
C GLY A 289 -0.43 -22.84 4.72
N SER A 290 -1.19 -21.99 5.40
CA SER A 290 -2.53 -21.55 5.00
C SER A 290 -2.53 -20.44 3.93
N GLY A 291 -1.39 -19.78 3.71
CA GLY A 291 -1.24 -18.66 2.79
C GLY A 291 -1.73 -17.31 3.33
N ASN A 292 -2.29 -17.29 4.54
CA ASN A 292 -2.82 -16.09 5.21
C ASN A 292 -2.64 -16.21 6.73
N ALA A 293 -3.26 -15.31 7.51
CA ALA A 293 -3.15 -15.27 8.96
C ALA A 293 -1.69 -15.32 9.46
N GLY A 294 -1.34 -16.27 10.34
CA GLY A 294 0.02 -16.44 10.86
C GLY A 294 1.08 -16.77 9.80
N ASP A 295 0.67 -17.19 8.59
CA ASP A 295 1.57 -17.47 7.47
C ASP A 295 1.69 -16.29 6.48
N THR A 296 1.08 -15.13 6.79
CA THR A 296 1.03 -13.99 5.87
C THR A 296 2.42 -13.45 5.53
N ILE A 297 2.65 -13.17 4.24
CA ILE A 297 3.87 -12.55 3.73
C ILE A 297 3.46 -11.35 2.86
N THR A 298 3.96 -10.17 3.23
CA THR A 298 3.70 -8.89 2.55
C THR A 298 5.03 -8.20 2.22
N SER A 299 5.62 -7.47 3.18
CA SER A 299 6.88 -6.74 2.99
C SER A 299 8.11 -7.61 3.22
N GLY A 300 7.96 -8.72 3.95
CA GLY A 300 9.09 -9.51 4.46
C GLY A 300 9.55 -9.07 5.85
N LEU A 301 9.14 -7.92 6.35
CA LEU A 301 9.33 -7.51 7.75
C LEU A 301 8.25 -8.18 8.63
N GLU A 302 8.56 -8.52 9.89
CA GLU A 302 7.63 -9.28 10.74
C GLU A 302 7.53 -8.72 12.15
N GLY A 303 6.29 -8.50 12.60
CA GLY A 303 5.94 -8.11 13.97
C GLY A 303 5.20 -6.77 14.04
N ALA A 304 4.73 -6.44 15.25
CA ALA A 304 3.98 -5.21 15.53
C ALA A 304 4.85 -4.19 16.25
N TRP A 305 4.50 -2.91 16.09
CA TRP A 305 5.21 -1.83 16.78
C TRP A 305 4.74 -1.63 18.22
N THR A 306 3.46 -1.92 18.51
CA THR A 306 2.81 -1.59 19.79
C THR A 306 2.21 -2.84 20.44
N MET A 307 1.93 -2.75 21.75
CA MET A 307 1.26 -3.82 22.52
C MET A 307 -0.25 -3.85 22.26
N THR A 308 -0.81 -2.78 21.70
CA THR A 308 -2.23 -2.63 21.40
C THR A 308 -2.42 -2.27 19.91
N PRO A 309 -2.15 -3.19 18.96
CA PRO A 309 -2.09 -2.87 17.53
C PRO A 309 -3.40 -2.39 16.90
N VAL A 310 -4.51 -2.46 17.63
CA VAL A 310 -5.84 -2.06 17.18
C VAL A 310 -6.44 -0.96 18.06
N GLU A 311 -5.59 -0.23 18.78
CA GLU A 311 -5.99 0.91 19.63
C GLU A 311 -4.98 2.06 19.48
N TRP A 312 -5.50 3.28 19.36
CA TRP A 312 -4.70 4.48 19.39
C TRP A 312 -3.99 4.61 20.75
N SER A 313 -2.69 4.87 20.72
CA SER A 313 -1.86 5.01 21.90
C SER A 313 -0.59 5.81 21.57
N HIS A 314 0.24 6.06 22.59
CA HIS A 314 1.62 6.53 22.38
C HIS A 314 2.62 5.38 22.32
N GLY A 315 2.14 4.13 22.17
CA GLY A 315 2.95 2.93 22.26
C GLY A 315 4.10 2.85 21.24
N TYR A 316 3.96 3.50 20.07
CA TYR A 316 5.05 3.56 19.10
C TYR A 316 6.23 4.37 19.67
N PHE A 317 6.01 5.61 20.10
CA PHE A 317 7.06 6.42 20.74
C PHE A 317 7.56 5.84 22.06
N ASP A 318 6.66 5.32 22.90
CA ASP A 318 7.03 4.69 24.17
C ASP A 318 8.01 3.54 23.92
N ASN A 319 7.77 2.71 22.90
CA ASN A 319 8.68 1.64 22.53
C ASN A 319 9.94 2.17 21.85
N LEU A 320 9.82 3.06 20.87
CA LEU A 320 10.95 3.60 20.10
C LEU A 320 12.02 4.21 21.02
N PHE A 321 11.60 5.01 22.00
CA PHE A 321 12.50 5.68 22.93
C PHE A 321 12.75 4.91 24.22
N GLY A 322 11.86 4.00 24.61
CA GLY A 322 11.95 3.22 25.84
C GLY A 322 12.92 2.04 25.76
N PHE A 323 13.22 1.54 24.56
CA PHE A 323 14.13 0.43 24.35
C PHE A 323 15.43 0.85 23.67
N GLU A 324 16.49 0.13 24.01
CA GLU A 324 17.69 0.05 23.18
C GLU A 324 17.48 -1.02 22.11
N TRP A 325 17.78 -0.69 20.85
CA TRP A 325 17.51 -1.56 19.71
C TRP A 325 18.77 -2.24 19.19
N GLU A 326 18.63 -3.49 18.74
CA GLU A 326 19.66 -4.20 17.98
C GLU A 326 19.14 -4.72 16.66
N LEU A 327 20.01 -4.70 15.65
CA LEU A 327 19.71 -5.17 14.32
C LEU A 327 19.53 -6.68 14.36
N THR A 328 18.43 -7.14 13.77
CA THR A 328 18.07 -8.54 13.64
C THR A 328 17.53 -8.85 12.24
N LYS A 329 17.09 -10.09 12.03
CA LYS A 329 16.46 -10.54 10.80
C LYS A 329 15.07 -11.08 11.07
N SER A 330 14.13 -10.72 10.22
CA SER A 330 12.79 -11.32 10.19
C SER A 330 12.86 -12.81 9.80
N PRO A 331 11.77 -13.59 9.97
CA PRO A 331 11.69 -14.96 9.44
C PRO A 331 11.89 -15.05 7.92
N ALA A 332 11.59 -13.97 7.19
CA ALA A 332 11.85 -13.85 5.76
C ALA A 332 13.29 -13.42 5.41
N GLY A 333 14.09 -13.02 6.40
CA GLY A 333 15.47 -12.56 6.22
C GLY A 333 15.63 -11.06 5.97
N ALA A 334 14.59 -10.25 6.17
CA ALA A 334 14.65 -8.79 6.06
C ALA A 334 15.34 -8.17 7.30
N HIS A 335 16.09 -7.10 7.11
CA HIS A 335 16.67 -6.29 8.20
C HIS A 335 15.57 -5.57 8.98
N GLN A 336 15.54 -5.78 10.29
CA GLN A 336 14.64 -5.09 11.21
C GLN A 336 15.29 -4.95 12.58
N TRP A 337 14.65 -4.25 13.50
CA TRP A 337 15.17 -4.01 14.84
C TRP A 337 14.32 -4.68 15.91
N THR A 338 14.98 -5.25 16.91
CA THR A 338 14.36 -5.86 18.10
C THR A 338 14.90 -5.18 19.36
N PRO A 339 14.12 -5.10 20.46
CA PRO A 339 14.64 -4.64 21.73
C PRO A 339 15.77 -5.54 22.23
N LYS A 340 16.83 -4.93 22.77
CA LYS A 340 17.90 -5.65 23.50
C LYS A 340 17.44 -6.18 24.85
N ASP A 341 16.42 -5.56 25.43
CA ASP A 341 15.86 -5.97 26.71
C ASP A 341 15.03 -7.25 26.53
N PRO A 342 15.44 -8.39 27.12
CA PRO A 342 14.72 -9.65 26.97
C PRO A 342 13.33 -9.62 27.63
N THR A 343 13.05 -8.66 28.51
CA THR A 343 11.72 -8.51 29.13
C THR A 343 10.69 -7.94 28.16
N ALA A 344 11.12 -7.37 27.03
CA ALA A 344 10.21 -6.95 25.96
C ALA A 344 9.54 -8.15 25.26
N GLN A 345 10.15 -9.34 25.32
CA GLN A 345 9.53 -10.56 24.83
C GLN A 345 8.29 -10.88 25.65
N GLY A 346 7.17 -11.08 24.97
CA GLY A 346 5.90 -11.45 25.62
C GLY A 346 4.95 -10.27 25.85
N THR A 347 5.28 -9.09 25.36
CA THR A 347 4.50 -7.86 25.57
C THR A 347 3.47 -7.62 24.46
N VAL A 348 3.74 -8.10 23.25
CA VAL A 348 2.86 -7.93 22.09
C VAL A 348 2.07 -9.22 21.87
N PRO A 349 0.72 -9.20 21.84
CA PRO A 349 -0.06 -10.40 21.53
C PRO A 349 0.17 -10.86 20.10
N ASP A 350 0.10 -12.17 19.83
CA ASP A 350 0.07 -12.68 18.46
C ASP A 350 -1.27 -12.33 17.77
N ALA A 351 -1.21 -12.07 16.46
CA ALA A 351 -2.38 -11.63 15.69
C ALA A 351 -3.47 -12.69 15.53
N HIS A 352 -3.15 -13.98 15.66
CA HIS A 352 -4.07 -15.08 15.39
C HIS A 352 -4.05 -16.20 16.45
N ASP A 353 -3.03 -16.26 17.31
CA ASP A 353 -2.89 -17.26 18.36
C ASP A 353 -2.89 -16.61 19.76
N PRO A 354 -4.01 -16.64 20.50
CA PRO A 354 -4.11 -15.97 21.80
C PRO A 354 -3.19 -16.56 22.88
N SER A 355 -2.51 -17.68 22.62
CA SER A 355 -1.52 -18.28 23.53
C SER A 355 -0.09 -17.79 23.28
N LYS A 356 0.15 -17.05 22.20
CA LYS A 356 1.47 -16.58 21.78
C LYS A 356 1.63 -15.08 21.96
N PHE A 357 2.85 -14.69 22.25
CA PHE A 357 3.26 -13.30 22.42
C PHE A 357 4.66 -13.10 21.85
N HIS A 358 4.94 -11.87 21.42
CA HIS A 358 6.15 -11.44 20.73
C HIS A 358 6.78 -10.26 21.47
N ALA A 359 8.01 -9.90 21.05
CA ALA A 359 8.55 -8.58 21.32
C ALA A 359 8.02 -7.57 20.28
N PRO A 360 7.93 -6.27 20.60
CA PRO A 360 7.71 -5.25 19.58
C PRO A 360 8.89 -5.19 18.61
N MET A 361 8.68 -4.59 17.45
CA MET A 361 9.70 -4.43 16.42
C MET A 361 9.69 -3.02 15.82
N MET A 362 10.82 -2.62 15.21
CA MET A 362 10.97 -1.35 14.50
C MET A 362 11.69 -1.55 13.16
N PHE A 363 11.46 -0.64 12.21
CA PHE A 363 12.19 -0.50 10.96
C PHE A 363 12.11 0.93 10.44
#